data_AF-A0A023G2Z9-F1
#
_entry.id   AF-A0A023G2Z9-F1
#
_cell.length_a   1.000
_cell.length_b   1.000
_cell.length_c   1.000
_cell.angle_alpha   90.00
_cell.angle_beta   90.00
_cell.angle_gamma   90.00
#
_symmetry.space_group_name_H-M   'P 1'
#
loop_
_entity.id
_entity.type
_entity.pdbx_description
1 polymer ?
#
loop_
_entity_poly.entity_id
_entity_poly.type
_entity_poly.pdbx_seq_one_letter_code
_entity_poly.pdbx_strand_id
1 'polypeptide(L)'
;MFQTGLLILTSSPRILTSNVSAYLKAAKNFVNKTLYIKLEPNRHHLWPVQQPVFTPSELSQLRKLIPDIYFKAAGVCAHLDIRVLQSCFKDATRNESHLKTSFDVVLTDGSHAHTDLELYLGHQFNKSCSNFHCLDSKLTVNDSNEDSLNGFNHASNGVQNISTFQTFETVCLGGTFDRLHLGH
;
A
#
# COMPACT_ATOMS: atom_id res chain seq x y z
N MET A 1 4.42 11.45 -18.21
CA MET A 1 3.91 10.29 -17.46
C MET A 1 5.07 9.32 -17.28
N PHE A 2 5.34 8.94 -16.05
CA PHE A 2 6.45 8.07 -15.64
C PHE A 2 6.13 6.60 -15.96
N GLN A 3 7.14 5.77 -16.19
CA GLN A 3 6.91 4.35 -16.52
C GLN A 3 6.62 3.56 -15.25
N THR A 4 7.49 3.74 -14.25
CA THR A 4 7.37 3.06 -12.96
C THR A 4 7.27 4.09 -11.85
N GLY A 5 6.32 3.91 -10.93
CA GLY A 5 6.19 4.75 -9.75
C GLY A 5 6.22 3.94 -8.45
N LEU A 6 6.56 4.63 -7.37
CA LEU A 6 6.46 4.14 -6.01
C LEU A 6 5.46 5.02 -5.24
N LEU A 7 4.34 4.47 -4.80
CA LEU A 7 3.40 5.12 -3.91
C LEU A 7 3.66 4.66 -2.47
N ILE A 8 4.03 5.59 -1.60
CA ILE A 8 4.25 5.35 -0.17
C ILE A 8 3.00 5.82 0.58
N LEU A 9 2.34 4.89 1.27
CA LEU A 9 1.11 5.12 2.03
C LEU A 9 1.40 5.12 3.53
N THR A 10 1.24 6.27 4.16
CA THR A 10 1.65 6.59 5.53
C THR A 10 0.51 6.92 6.49
N SER A 11 -0.68 7.19 5.96
CA SER A 11 -1.88 7.48 6.75
C SER A 11 -2.29 6.31 7.64
N SER A 12 -3.22 6.55 8.55
CA SER A 12 -3.73 5.49 9.42
C SER A 12 -4.42 4.37 8.63
N PRO A 13 -4.40 3.12 9.10
CA PRO A 13 -5.05 2.00 8.40
C PRO A 13 -6.52 2.26 8.05
N ARG A 14 -7.24 3.00 8.89
CA ARG A 14 -8.62 3.43 8.61
C ARG A 14 -8.69 4.34 7.38
N ILE A 15 -7.84 5.37 7.31
CA ILE A 15 -7.80 6.30 6.17
C ILE A 15 -7.39 5.56 4.90
N LEU A 16 -6.36 4.71 5.00
CA LEU A 16 -5.87 3.93 3.86
C LEU A 16 -6.95 3.04 3.26
N THR A 17 -7.65 2.28 4.10
CA THR A 17 -8.72 1.38 3.66
C THR A 17 -9.91 2.12 3.04
N SER A 18 -10.29 3.27 3.58
CA SER A 18 -11.36 4.10 3.01
C SER A 18 -10.99 4.75 1.67
N ASN A 19 -9.70 5.02 1.42
CA ASN A 19 -9.28 5.86 0.29
C ASN A 19 -8.53 5.13 -0.84
N VAL A 20 -8.46 3.78 -0.82
CA VAL A 20 -7.76 2.98 -1.85
C VAL A 20 -8.07 3.42 -3.28
N SER A 21 -9.36 3.56 -3.64
CA SER A 21 -9.76 3.95 -4.99
C SER A 21 -9.25 5.35 -5.36
N ALA A 22 -9.23 6.27 -4.41
CA ALA A 22 -8.81 7.64 -4.62
C ALA A 22 -7.28 7.73 -4.83
N TYR A 23 -6.50 7.00 -4.03
CA TYR A 23 -5.06 6.87 -4.24
C TYR A 23 -4.73 6.28 -5.62
N LEU A 24 -5.41 5.20 -6.01
CA LEU A 24 -5.20 4.58 -7.33
C LEU A 24 -5.59 5.53 -8.48
N LYS A 25 -6.72 6.24 -8.36
CA LYS A 25 -7.17 7.26 -9.34
C LYS A 25 -6.17 8.42 -9.45
N ALA A 26 -5.54 8.82 -8.36
CA ALA A 26 -4.53 9.88 -8.38
C ALA A 26 -3.22 9.38 -9.00
N ALA A 27 -2.72 8.23 -8.54
CA ALA A 27 -1.44 7.65 -8.99
C ALA A 27 -1.44 7.28 -10.47
N LYS A 28 -2.56 6.81 -11.03
CA LYS A 28 -2.67 6.47 -12.47
C LYS A 28 -2.44 7.66 -13.41
N ASN A 29 -2.54 8.90 -12.92
CA ASN A 29 -2.25 10.08 -13.75
C ASN A 29 -0.74 10.36 -13.85
N PHE A 30 0.07 9.73 -12.99
CA PHE A 30 1.51 9.89 -12.96
C PHE A 30 2.24 8.72 -13.61
N VAL A 31 1.70 7.50 -13.53
CA VAL A 31 2.41 6.25 -13.84
C VAL A 31 1.70 5.45 -14.93
N ASN A 32 2.45 4.88 -15.88
CA ASN A 32 1.90 4.21 -17.08
C ASN A 32 2.10 2.69 -17.15
N LYS A 33 3.08 2.10 -16.46
CA LYS A 33 3.33 0.64 -16.52
C LYS A 33 3.19 -0.04 -15.17
N THR A 34 4.01 0.35 -14.19
CA THR A 34 4.11 -0.39 -12.93
C THR A 34 4.03 0.56 -11.75
N LEU A 35 3.10 0.29 -10.83
CA LEU A 35 2.97 1.03 -9.58
C LEU A 35 3.30 0.11 -8.41
N TYR A 36 4.45 0.35 -7.79
CA TYR A 36 4.76 -0.22 -6.49
C TYR A 36 4.01 0.55 -5.41
N ILE A 37 3.35 -0.16 -4.49
CA ILE A 37 2.65 0.44 -3.35
C ILE A 37 3.34 -0.04 -2.08
N LYS A 38 4.03 0.86 -1.39
CA LYS A 38 4.72 0.60 -0.13
C LYS A 38 3.83 1.03 1.02
N LEU A 39 3.49 0.06 1.88
CA LEU A 39 2.65 0.31 3.06
C LEU A 39 3.55 0.67 4.25
N GLU A 40 3.41 1.89 4.75
CA GLU A 40 4.10 2.42 5.94
C GLU A 40 3.11 3.13 6.89
N PRO A 41 1.99 2.47 7.26
CA PRO A 41 0.91 3.10 8.01
C PRO A 41 1.37 3.71 9.33
N ASN A 42 0.72 4.81 9.72
CA ASN A 42 1.02 5.60 10.93
C ASN A 42 2.44 6.21 10.98
N ARG A 43 3.12 6.38 9.84
CA ARG A 43 4.46 6.99 9.80
C ARG A 43 4.45 8.43 9.28
N HIS A 44 4.50 9.39 10.20
CA HIS A 44 4.65 10.80 9.85
C HIS A 44 6.07 11.20 9.42
N HIS A 45 7.07 10.41 9.82
CA HIS A 45 8.46 10.53 9.37
C HIS A 45 8.88 9.16 8.84
N LEU A 46 9.49 9.12 7.65
CA LEU A 46 9.93 7.89 7.01
C LEU A 46 11.34 7.48 7.44
N TRP A 47 12.16 8.45 7.85
CA TRP A 47 13.51 8.28 8.34
C TRP A 47 13.69 8.90 9.75
N PRO A 48 14.37 8.21 10.68
CA PRO A 48 14.87 6.84 10.59
C PRO A 48 13.73 5.80 10.56
N VAL A 49 13.97 4.65 9.92
CA VAL A 49 12.97 3.57 9.85
C VAL A 49 12.76 2.99 11.25
N GLN A 50 11.49 2.87 11.67
CA GLN A 50 11.11 2.32 12.98
C GLN A 50 10.13 1.17 12.83
N GLN A 51 10.25 0.12 13.66
CA GLN A 51 9.29 -0.98 13.63
C GLN A 51 7.88 -0.46 13.99
N PRO A 52 6.87 -0.65 13.13
CA PRO A 52 5.53 -0.21 13.45
C PRO A 52 4.92 -1.08 14.57
N VAL A 53 4.13 -0.45 15.43
CA VAL A 53 3.32 -1.12 16.44
C VAL A 53 1.86 -0.93 16.05
N PHE A 54 1.13 -2.04 15.93
CA PHE A 54 -0.28 -2.03 15.54
C PHE A 54 -1.16 -2.53 16.68
N THR A 55 -2.29 -1.86 16.87
CA THR A 55 -3.39 -2.38 17.66
C THR A 55 -4.10 -3.53 16.93
N PRO A 56 -4.83 -4.41 17.64
CA PRO A 56 -5.66 -5.44 16.99
C PRO A 56 -6.65 -4.87 15.96
N SER A 57 -7.22 -3.70 16.23
CA SER A 57 -8.14 -3.04 15.30
C SER A 57 -7.45 -2.68 13.98
N GLU A 58 -6.24 -2.12 14.06
CA GLU A 58 -5.44 -1.74 12.90
C GLU A 58 -5.02 -2.95 12.07
N LEU A 59 -4.61 -4.04 12.72
CA LEU A 59 -4.30 -5.30 12.02
C LEU A 59 -5.53 -5.85 11.28
N SER A 60 -6.73 -5.72 11.87
CA SER A 60 -8.00 -6.12 11.25
C SER A 60 -8.37 -5.27 10.02
N GLN A 61 -7.89 -4.03 9.96
CA GLN A 61 -8.04 -3.16 8.78
C GLN A 61 -6.97 -3.51 7.73
N LEU A 62 -5.71 -3.63 8.14
CA LEU A 62 -4.60 -3.91 7.23
C LEU A 62 -4.74 -5.26 6.51
N ARG A 63 -5.28 -6.30 7.17
CA ARG A 63 -5.53 -7.60 6.51
C ARG A 63 -6.43 -7.49 5.28
N LYS A 64 -7.32 -6.48 5.24
CA LYS A 64 -8.25 -6.25 4.13
C LYS A 64 -7.67 -5.34 3.06
N LEU A 65 -6.64 -4.56 3.40
CA LEU A 65 -6.11 -3.49 2.55
C LEU A 65 -5.52 -4.04 1.24
N ILE A 66 -4.76 -5.12 1.29
CA ILE A 66 -4.07 -5.65 0.11
C ILE A 66 -5.06 -6.30 -0.87
N PRO A 67 -5.97 -7.18 -0.43
CA PRO A 67 -7.05 -7.65 -1.30
C PRO A 67 -7.87 -6.49 -1.90
N ASP A 68 -8.18 -5.46 -1.09
CA ASP A 68 -8.95 -4.30 -1.54
C ASP A 68 -8.19 -3.46 -2.59
N ILE A 69 -6.87 -3.28 -2.45
CA ILE A 69 -6.01 -2.66 -3.46
C ILE A 69 -6.13 -3.39 -4.79
N TYR A 70 -5.94 -4.71 -4.80
CA TYR A 70 -5.99 -5.48 -6.04
C TYR A 70 -7.39 -5.50 -6.66
N PHE A 71 -8.44 -5.65 -5.84
CA PHE A 71 -9.82 -5.60 -6.29
C PHE A 71 -10.16 -4.25 -6.95
N LYS A 72 -9.83 -3.14 -6.29
CA LYS A 72 -10.10 -1.79 -6.81
C LYS A 72 -9.23 -1.45 -8.01
N ALA A 73 -7.97 -1.91 -8.05
CA ALA A 73 -7.07 -1.69 -9.17
C ALA A 73 -7.61 -2.27 -10.48
N ALA A 74 -8.24 -3.45 -10.43
CA ALA A 74 -8.84 -4.10 -11.59
C ALA A 74 -9.90 -3.21 -12.29
N GLY A 75 -10.62 -2.36 -11.53
CA GLY A 75 -11.58 -1.40 -12.11
C GLY A 75 -10.99 -0.02 -12.40
N VAL A 76 -10.12 0.49 -11.53
CA VAL A 76 -9.66 1.89 -11.56
C VAL A 76 -8.48 2.13 -12.50
N CYS A 77 -7.56 1.17 -12.56
CA CYS A 77 -6.28 1.28 -13.26
C CYS A 77 -5.83 -0.07 -13.85
N ALA A 78 -6.73 -0.76 -14.55
CA ALA A 78 -6.51 -2.10 -15.11
C ALA A 78 -5.27 -2.25 -16.02
N HIS A 79 -4.76 -1.14 -16.57
CA HIS A 79 -3.56 -1.13 -17.42
C HIS A 79 -2.24 -1.10 -16.62
N LEU A 80 -2.30 -0.86 -15.31
CA LEU A 80 -1.12 -0.81 -14.44
C LEU A 80 -0.86 -2.18 -13.82
N ASP A 81 0.41 -2.58 -13.83
CA ASP A 81 0.94 -3.66 -13.01
C ASP A 81 1.11 -3.15 -11.57
N ILE A 82 0.17 -3.50 -10.69
CA ILE A 82 0.17 -3.11 -9.28
C ILE A 82 0.93 -4.14 -8.45
N ARG A 83 1.90 -3.66 -7.65
CA ARG A 83 2.73 -4.51 -6.80
C ARG A 83 2.79 -3.96 -5.38
N VAL A 84 2.18 -4.65 -4.42
CA VAL A 84 2.15 -4.21 -3.03
C VAL A 84 3.36 -4.75 -2.25
N LEU A 85 4.11 -3.85 -1.60
CA LEU A 85 5.29 -4.16 -0.80
C LEU A 85 4.90 -4.22 0.69
N GLN A 86 4.95 -5.42 1.28
CA GLN A 86 4.43 -5.74 2.62
C GLN A 86 5.48 -5.65 3.74
N SER A 87 6.44 -4.74 3.65
CA SER A 87 7.54 -4.66 4.63
C SER A 87 7.12 -4.24 6.03
N CYS A 88 5.96 -3.57 6.20
CA CYS A 88 5.48 -3.12 7.50
C CYS A 88 5.22 -4.28 8.50
N PHE A 89 5.16 -5.53 8.03
CA PHE A 89 5.05 -6.72 8.88
C PHE A 89 6.37 -7.46 9.05
N LYS A 90 7.45 -6.97 8.42
CA LYS A 90 8.79 -7.56 8.49
C LYS A 90 9.68 -6.66 9.35
N ASP A 91 10.88 -7.17 9.63
CA ASP A 91 11.93 -6.39 10.29
C ASP A 91 12.25 -5.12 9.48
N ALA A 92 12.20 -3.97 10.15
CA ALA A 92 12.51 -2.65 9.60
C ALA A 92 13.90 -2.56 8.94
N THR A 93 14.85 -3.41 9.35
CA THR A 93 16.21 -3.48 8.80
C THR A 93 16.26 -4.17 7.44
N ARG A 94 15.21 -4.92 7.08
CA ARG A 94 15.18 -5.66 5.81
C ARG A 94 14.89 -4.70 4.67
N ASN A 95 15.87 -4.54 3.79
CA ASN A 95 15.73 -3.73 2.59
C ASN A 95 15.05 -4.51 1.44
N GLU A 96 14.44 -3.76 0.54
CA GLU A 96 13.78 -4.23 -0.69
C GLU A 96 14.69 -3.97 -1.92
N SER A 97 16.02 -4.08 -1.72
CA SER A 97 17.04 -3.84 -2.75
C SER A 97 16.88 -4.71 -4.01
N HIS A 98 16.15 -5.82 -3.90
CA HIS A 98 15.88 -6.77 -4.96
C HIS A 98 14.82 -6.29 -5.98
N LEU A 99 14.21 -5.12 -5.77
CA LEU A 99 13.33 -4.50 -6.76
C LEU A 99 14.07 -4.31 -8.10
N LYS A 100 13.82 -5.20 -9.06
CA LYS A 100 14.52 -5.22 -10.36
C LYS A 100 14.36 -3.92 -11.14
N THR A 101 13.17 -3.32 -11.12
CA THR A 101 12.88 -2.07 -11.82
C THR A 101 13.14 -0.87 -10.91
N SER A 102 13.84 0.16 -11.40
CA SER A 102 13.84 1.49 -10.77
C SER A 102 12.47 2.13 -10.91
N PHE A 103 12.12 3.02 -9.98
CA PHE A 103 10.96 3.89 -10.07
C PHE A 103 11.43 5.30 -10.46
N ASP A 104 10.70 5.92 -11.38
CA ASP A 104 11.03 7.23 -11.94
C ASP A 104 10.38 8.37 -11.13
N VAL A 105 9.37 8.03 -10.32
CA VAL A 105 8.60 8.95 -9.48
C VAL A 105 8.21 8.32 -8.15
N VAL A 106 8.24 9.12 -7.10
CA VAL A 106 7.73 8.77 -5.77
C VAL A 106 6.50 9.62 -5.45
N LEU A 107 5.43 8.95 -5.08
CA LEU A 107 4.16 9.53 -4.68
C LEU A 107 3.95 9.27 -3.18
N THR A 108 3.41 10.24 -2.45
CA THR A 108 3.08 10.10 -1.03
C THR A 108 1.63 10.48 -0.78
N ASP A 109 1.01 9.90 0.24
CA ASP A 109 -0.33 10.27 0.70
C ASP A 109 -0.35 11.42 1.73
N GLY A 110 0.83 11.84 2.21
CA GLY A 110 1.01 12.97 3.11
C GLY A 110 2.26 13.77 2.77
N SER A 111 2.40 14.93 3.41
CA SER A 111 3.56 15.80 3.23
C SER A 111 4.78 15.24 3.98
N HIS A 112 5.88 15.03 3.25
CA HIS A 112 7.16 14.55 3.79
C HIS A 112 8.29 15.48 3.32
N ALA A 113 9.31 15.65 4.14
CA ALA A 113 10.49 16.39 3.72
C ALA A 113 11.23 15.63 2.61
N HIS A 114 11.75 16.33 1.60
CA HIS A 114 12.51 15.70 0.51
C HIS A 114 13.71 14.90 1.03
N THR A 115 14.44 15.45 2.01
CA THR A 115 15.58 14.78 2.63
C THR A 115 15.19 13.49 3.36
N ASP A 116 14.02 13.48 4.01
CA ASP A 116 13.45 12.31 4.69
C ASP A 116 13.16 11.19 3.67
N LEU A 117 12.54 11.56 2.55
CA LEU A 117 12.27 10.65 1.44
C LEU A 117 13.56 10.09 0.82
N GLU A 118 14.54 10.95 0.51
CA GLU A 118 15.81 10.51 -0.09
C GLU A 118 16.55 9.50 0.79
N LEU A 119 16.65 9.78 2.10
CA LEU A 119 17.29 8.88 3.07
C LEU A 119 16.53 7.56 3.18
N TYR A 120 15.21 7.62 3.25
CA TYR A 120 14.35 6.44 3.26
C TYR A 120 14.54 5.59 2.00
N LEU A 121 14.56 6.19 0.81
CA LEU A 121 14.73 5.47 -0.44
C LEU A 121 16.12 4.81 -0.56
N GLY A 122 17.16 5.54 -0.14
CA GLY A 122 18.52 5.02 -0.10
C GLY A 122 18.62 3.80 0.82
N HIS A 123 18.04 3.87 2.02
CA HIS A 123 18.04 2.75 2.96
C HIS A 123 17.18 1.57 2.51
N GLN A 124 15.92 1.81 2.14
CA GLN A 124 14.97 0.74 1.83
C GLN A 124 15.18 0.12 0.46
N PHE A 125 15.61 0.88 -0.54
CA PHE A 125 15.67 0.41 -1.92
C PHE A 125 17.08 0.43 -2.52
N ASN A 126 18.05 1.06 -1.86
CA ASN A 126 19.37 1.37 -2.44
C ASN A 126 19.22 2.12 -3.78
N LYS A 127 18.28 3.08 -3.83
CA LYS A 127 17.93 3.86 -5.02
C LYS A 127 17.67 5.31 -4.64
N SER A 128 17.89 6.20 -5.60
CA SER A 128 17.52 7.61 -5.53
C SER A 128 16.43 7.92 -6.54
N CYS A 129 15.59 8.90 -6.24
CA CYS A 129 14.62 9.47 -7.16
C CYS A 129 14.57 10.98 -6.93
N SER A 130 14.36 11.77 -7.99
CA SER A 130 14.26 13.24 -7.90
C SER A 130 12.84 13.76 -8.07
N ASN A 131 11.91 12.94 -8.57
CA ASN A 131 10.53 13.34 -8.81
C ASN A 131 9.65 12.90 -7.63
N PHE A 132 9.23 13.86 -6.83
CA PHE A 132 8.37 13.65 -5.66
C PHE A 132 7.05 14.38 -5.82
N HIS A 133 5.93 13.71 -5.53
CA HIS A 133 4.61 14.33 -5.52
C HIS A 133 3.78 13.86 -4.33
N CYS A 134 3.17 14.82 -3.62
CA CYS A 134 2.20 14.54 -2.58
C CYS A 134 0.78 14.52 -3.16
N LEU A 135 0.01 13.46 -2.89
CA LEU A 135 -1.35 13.26 -3.39
C LEU A 135 -2.42 13.91 -2.50
N ASP A 136 -2.04 14.43 -1.33
CA ASP A 136 -2.90 15.00 -0.27
C ASP A 136 -3.85 16.11 -0.79
N SER A 137 -3.45 16.82 -1.85
CA SER A 137 -4.24 17.88 -2.49
C SER A 137 -5.44 17.41 -3.35
N LYS A 138 -5.72 16.10 -3.44
CA LYS A 138 -6.79 15.56 -4.32
C LYS A 138 -7.75 14.56 -3.67
N LEU A 139 -7.70 14.37 -2.36
CA LEU A 139 -8.51 13.38 -1.65
C LEU A 139 -9.73 13.98 -0.92
N THR A 140 -10.13 15.21 -1.27
CA THR A 140 -11.38 15.81 -0.78
C THR A 140 -12.52 14.83 -1.01
N VAL A 141 -13.05 14.35 0.12
CA VAL A 141 -14.15 13.40 0.25
C VAL A 141 -15.36 13.98 -0.46
N ASN A 142 -15.60 13.57 -1.71
CA ASN A 142 -16.94 13.67 -2.28
C ASN A 142 -17.74 12.51 -1.70
N ASP A 143 -18.38 12.77 -0.57
CA ASP A 143 -19.36 11.92 0.11
C ASP A 143 -20.69 11.79 -0.67
N SER A 144 -20.65 12.00 -1.99
CA SER A 144 -21.82 12.05 -2.86
C SER A 144 -21.47 11.41 -4.18
N ASN A 145 -21.38 10.08 -4.14
CA ASN A 145 -21.96 9.16 -5.13
C ASN A 145 -21.69 7.74 -4.63
N GLU A 146 -22.71 7.17 -3.99
CA GLU A 146 -22.83 5.75 -3.74
C GLU A 146 -22.81 4.98 -5.06
N ASP A 147 -21.61 4.72 -5.60
CA ASP A 147 -21.44 3.56 -6.45
C ASP A 147 -21.45 2.34 -5.53
N SER A 148 -22.68 1.87 -5.32
CA SER A 148 -23.06 0.57 -4.77
C SER A 148 -22.44 -0.55 -5.61
N LEU A 149 -21.13 -0.74 -5.52
CA LEU A 149 -20.47 -1.93 -6.02
C LEU A 149 -20.05 -2.76 -4.81
N ASN A 150 -20.92 -3.70 -4.44
CA ASN A 150 -20.74 -4.79 -3.47
C ASN A 150 -19.28 -5.00 -3.04
N GLY A 151 -18.82 -4.18 -2.09
CA GLY A 151 -17.60 -4.45 -1.35
C GLY A 151 -17.86 -5.71 -0.53
N PHE A 152 -16.88 -6.61 -0.47
CA PHE A 152 -16.94 -7.89 0.24
C PHE A 152 -17.72 -7.82 1.57
N ASN A 153 -19.03 -8.06 1.50
CA ASN A 153 -19.87 -8.41 2.64
C ASN A 153 -19.60 -9.89 2.95
N HIS A 154 -18.38 -10.19 3.41
CA HIS A 154 -18.24 -11.35 4.26
C HIS A 154 -18.98 -11.01 5.53
N ALA A 155 -20.18 -11.60 5.66
CA ALA A 155 -21.00 -11.58 6.85
C ALA A 155 -20.09 -11.56 8.08
N SER A 156 -20.09 -10.44 8.79
CA SER A 156 -19.68 -10.40 10.18
C SER A 156 -20.72 -11.22 10.93
N ASN A 157 -20.60 -12.55 10.86
CA ASN A 157 -21.23 -13.41 11.84
C ASN A 157 -20.73 -12.90 13.18
N GLY A 158 -21.67 -12.40 13.98
CA GLY A 158 -21.44 -11.65 15.21
C GLY A 158 -20.63 -12.46 16.21
N VAL A 159 -19.31 -12.32 16.11
CA VAL A 159 -18.39 -12.75 17.14
C VAL A 159 -17.46 -11.57 17.37
N GLN A 160 -17.78 -10.78 18.40
CA GLN A 160 -16.83 -9.88 19.04
C GLN A 160 -15.74 -10.69 19.76
N ASN A 161 -15.05 -11.56 19.04
CA ASN A 161 -13.80 -12.10 19.53
C ASN A 161 -12.76 -11.04 19.24
N ILE A 162 -12.20 -10.50 20.31
CA ILE A 162 -10.85 -9.95 20.33
C ILE A 162 -9.95 -11.12 19.94
N SER A 163 -9.92 -11.48 18.64
CA SER A 163 -8.99 -12.49 18.16
C SER A 163 -7.63 -11.85 18.31
N THR A 164 -6.87 -12.34 19.28
CA THR A 164 -5.45 -12.06 19.39
C THR A 164 -4.84 -12.32 18.02
N PHE A 165 -4.41 -11.26 17.34
CA PHE A 165 -3.71 -11.41 16.08
C PHE A 165 -2.45 -12.21 16.36
N GLN A 166 -2.38 -13.37 15.76
CA GLN A 166 -1.23 -14.25 15.87
C GLN A 166 -0.39 -14.09 14.61
N THR A 167 0.89 -13.78 14.79
CA THR A 167 1.89 -13.90 13.75
C THR A 167 2.57 -15.25 13.88
N PHE A 168 2.92 -15.84 12.74
CA PHE A 168 3.65 -17.10 12.68
C PHE A 168 4.99 -16.83 12.02
N GLU A 169 6.06 -17.40 12.58
CA GLU A 169 7.41 -17.30 11.99
C GLU A 169 7.44 -17.96 10.60
N THR A 170 6.72 -19.06 10.44
CA THR A 170 6.63 -19.82 9.20
C THR A 170 5.18 -20.04 8.80
N VAL A 171 4.86 -19.77 7.54
CA VAL A 171 3.55 -20.06 6.94
C VAL A 171 3.76 -21.00 5.76
N CYS A 172 3.06 -22.13 5.76
CA CYS A 172 3.02 -23.05 4.62
C CYS A 172 1.72 -22.82 3.85
N LEU A 173 1.83 -22.56 2.54
CA LEU A 173 0.69 -22.41 1.64
C LEU A 173 0.68 -23.61 0.70
N GLY A 174 -0.46 -24.32 0.64
CA GLY A 174 -0.68 -25.45 -0.26
C GLY A 174 -1.80 -25.15 -1.25
N GLY A 175 -1.61 -25.52 -2.51
CA GLY A 175 -2.56 -25.34 -3.59
C GLY A 175 -1.96 -25.84 -4.90
N THR A 176 -2.78 -25.95 -5.95
CA THR A 176 -2.24 -26.33 -7.27
C THR A 176 -1.42 -25.19 -7.89
N PHE A 177 -1.74 -23.93 -7.56
CA PHE A 177 -1.14 -22.73 -8.16
C PHE A 177 -1.12 -22.81 -9.70
N ASP A 178 -2.11 -23.50 -10.28
CA ASP A 178 -2.25 -23.62 -11.72
C ASP A 178 -2.51 -22.24 -12.31
N ARG A 179 -1.76 -21.89 -13.36
CA ARG A 179 -1.86 -20.58 -14.02
C ARG A 179 -1.67 -19.42 -13.03
N LEU A 180 -0.52 -19.39 -12.36
CA LEU A 180 -0.07 -18.25 -11.56
C LEU A 180 -0.41 -16.92 -12.25
N HIS A 181 -1.07 -16.05 -11.51
CA HIS A 181 -1.63 -14.79 -11.98
C HIS A 181 -1.61 -13.80 -10.81
N LEU A 182 -1.84 -12.50 -11.06
CA LEU A 182 -1.73 -11.45 -10.04
C LEU A 182 -2.57 -11.66 -8.77
N GLY A 183 -3.64 -12.46 -8.83
CA GLY A 183 -4.45 -12.83 -7.67
C GLY A 183 -3.85 -13.91 -6.75
N HIS A 184 -2.80 -14.62 -7.17
CA HIS A 184 -2.04 -15.55 -6.34
C HIS A 184 -0.97 -14.77 -5.57
#